data_AF-A0A4P2VMJ2-F1
#
_entry.id   AF-A0A4P2VMJ2-F1
#
_cell.length_a   1.000
_cell.length_b   1.000
_cell.length_c   1.000
_cell.angle_alpha   90.00
_cell.angle_beta   90.00
_cell.angle_gamma   90.00
#
_symmetry.space_group_name_H-M   'P 1'
#
loop_
_entity.id
_entity.type
_entity.pdbx_description
1 polymer ?
#
loop_
_entity_poly.entity_id
_entity_poly.type
_entity_poly.pdbx_seq_one_letter_code
_entity_poly.pdbx_strand_id
1 'polypeptide(L)'
;MRLRKQICRNYLLSVLLISSISCSKKQQNNDDQSNADSEQIISPTVDIKFPSELWSSRNKLFFSEGLGGIGESFVDSGNKLNQFSGIVVNVSNGSLQNISIESDEKCKNLFSYDANTSSILIDNSHVIDGLNCKLSANVDLKSSKSDKIVPKNFTGSINFYSTLEEKYNRNDEKIRSILSSNNESFDNFVKNLKVGIVRVQNNAIENIDFLHRFKEKVITLDLTNSSVSDLNSLKEFKNVKKLVLDSNRMNLKNVLNALNQIDSLSIKNSGIQSIREIFDIIPELKELDISGNTNISDLYIINNFKLNSLSIRNIYLDSIRFLENNQNITELDISDNPLKRIHKSEYQVFASLKNLESLNISINRKNLLSTPINDEILKDYFHSFFYSNNYKLKKFIARNDYKRMTNDYVLRRCDMINNFDNVYLGDIKSLEYIDIHGQGCSIEDEFGKIGGITNLSTMPFWNGNLKYINISNTNVSTFDYPILNVRKFEFILNETPCDKTEGINMSKSSCQFIISKKSPNYNMCDVLK
;
A
#
# COMPACT_ATOMS: atom_id res chain seq x y z
N MET A 1 -2.99 5.59 -21.50
CA MET A 1 -1.61 5.11 -21.75
C MET A 1 -0.64 5.27 -20.55
N ARG A 2 -1.12 5.38 -19.30
CA ARG A 2 -0.29 5.28 -18.07
C ARG A 2 -0.81 4.26 -17.04
N LEU A 3 -1.69 3.34 -17.46
CA LEU A 3 -2.18 2.20 -16.65
C LEU A 3 -1.74 0.82 -17.19
N ARG A 4 -0.90 0.78 -18.24
CA ARG A 4 -0.54 -0.47 -18.95
C ARG A 4 0.92 -0.93 -18.79
N LYS A 5 1.73 -0.32 -17.92
CA LYS A 5 3.15 -0.70 -17.76
C LYS A 5 3.56 -1.23 -16.38
N GLN A 6 2.62 -1.40 -15.45
CA GLN A 6 2.91 -1.90 -14.09
C GLN A 6 2.32 -3.29 -13.80
N ILE A 7 1.92 -4.02 -14.86
CA ILE A 7 1.38 -5.38 -14.76
C ILE A 7 2.49 -6.45 -14.89
N CYS A 8 3.69 -6.11 -15.35
CA CYS A 8 4.70 -7.13 -15.69
C CYS A 8 5.74 -7.49 -14.61
N ARG A 9 5.51 -7.24 -13.31
CA ARG A 9 6.52 -7.64 -12.29
C ARG A 9 6.02 -8.17 -10.93
N ASN A 10 4.71 -8.26 -10.70
CA ASN A 10 4.13 -8.79 -9.45
C ASN A 10 3.41 -10.16 -9.61
N TYR A 11 3.40 -10.76 -10.80
CA TYR A 11 2.58 -11.93 -11.09
C TYR A 11 3.21 -13.27 -10.73
N LEU A 12 3.63 -13.41 -9.48
CA LEU A 12 3.69 -14.74 -8.88
C LEU A 12 3.01 -14.85 -7.52
N LEU A 13 2.48 -13.75 -6.94
CA LEU A 13 1.95 -13.79 -5.57
C LEU A 13 0.94 -12.69 -5.19
N SER A 14 0.24 -12.10 -6.16
CA SER A 14 -0.86 -11.17 -5.88
C SER A 14 -2.04 -11.48 -6.80
N VAL A 15 -2.99 -12.26 -6.32
CA VAL A 15 -4.36 -12.28 -6.80
C VAL A 15 -5.16 -11.63 -5.69
N LEU A 16 -5.86 -10.52 -5.94
CA LEU A 16 -7.10 -10.14 -5.25
C LEU A 16 -7.82 -8.89 -5.85
N LEU A 17 -9.16 -9.00 -5.83
CA LEU A 17 -10.31 -8.06 -5.69
C LEU A 17 -10.65 -6.90 -6.65
N ILE A 18 -11.98 -6.79 -6.90
CA ILE A 18 -12.95 -5.65 -6.74
C ILE A 18 -14.30 -6.14 -7.38
N SER A 19 -15.57 -5.92 -6.94
CA SER A 19 -16.28 -4.78 -6.30
C SER A 19 -17.60 -5.16 -5.57
N SER A 20 -17.89 -4.44 -4.48
CA SER A 20 -19.19 -3.97 -3.89
C SER A 20 -20.56 -4.49 -4.38
N ILE A 21 -21.47 -4.77 -3.42
CA ILE A 21 -22.89 -4.32 -3.41
C ILE A 21 -23.39 -4.16 -1.96
N SER A 22 -24.03 -3.02 -1.72
CA SER A 22 -24.82 -2.63 -0.55
C SER A 22 -26.19 -3.33 -0.50
N CYS A 23 -26.58 -3.92 0.64
CA CYS A 23 -27.97 -4.34 0.87
C CYS A 23 -28.69 -3.37 1.81
N SER A 24 -29.58 -2.57 1.24
CA SER A 24 -30.62 -1.82 1.96
C SER A 24 -31.72 -2.78 2.41
N LYS A 25 -31.97 -2.87 3.72
CA LYS A 25 -33.23 -3.42 4.25
C LYS A 25 -34.25 -2.29 4.32
N LYS A 26 -35.27 -2.34 3.47
CA LYS A 26 -36.58 -1.72 3.72
C LYS A 26 -37.61 -2.85 3.74
N GLN A 27 -38.08 -3.21 4.93
CA GLN A 27 -39.37 -3.86 5.12
C GLN A 27 -40.35 -2.78 5.53
N GLN A 28 -41.32 -2.51 4.66
CA GLN A 28 -42.55 -1.80 4.99
C GLN A 28 -43.66 -2.82 4.71
N ASN A 29 -44.19 -3.43 5.78
CA ASN A 29 -45.48 -4.10 5.74
C ASN A 29 -46.54 -3.03 5.98
N ASN A 30 -47.41 -2.81 5.00
CA ASN A 30 -48.77 -2.36 5.24
C ASN A 30 -49.68 -3.51 4.81
N ASP A 31 -50.34 -4.10 5.81
CA ASP A 31 -51.50 -4.93 5.61
C ASP A 31 -52.68 -4.04 5.21
N ASP A 32 -53.39 -4.40 4.15
CA ASP A 32 -54.79 -4.05 3.98
C ASP A 32 -55.55 -5.25 3.38
N GLN A 33 -56.67 -5.55 4.03
CA GLN A 33 -57.53 -6.71 3.85
C GLN A 33 -58.29 -6.69 2.51
N SER A 34 -58.62 -7.88 2.00
CA SER A 34 -60.02 -8.23 1.72
C SER A 34 -60.17 -9.72 1.34
N ASN A 35 -61.08 -10.38 2.04
CA ASN A 35 -61.64 -11.69 1.69
C ASN A 35 -62.67 -11.51 0.56
N ALA A 36 -62.64 -12.41 -0.42
CA ALA A 36 -63.81 -12.78 -1.20
C ALA A 36 -63.64 -14.22 -1.73
N ASP A 37 -64.41 -15.15 -1.15
CA ASP A 37 -64.61 -16.48 -1.68
C ASP A 37 -65.27 -16.38 -3.07
N SER A 38 -64.56 -16.87 -4.08
CA SER A 38 -65.09 -17.25 -5.38
C SER A 38 -64.34 -18.50 -5.81
N GLU A 39 -65.05 -19.51 -6.33
CA GLU A 39 -64.45 -20.75 -6.84
C GLU A 39 -63.33 -20.42 -7.83
N GLN A 40 -62.08 -20.47 -7.36
CA GLN A 40 -60.93 -20.10 -8.16
C GLN A 40 -60.71 -21.17 -9.24
N ILE A 41 -60.98 -20.79 -10.49
CA ILE A 41 -60.35 -21.39 -11.66
C ILE A 41 -58.85 -21.17 -11.47
N ILE A 42 -58.16 -22.19 -10.95
CA ILE A 42 -56.71 -22.12 -10.73
C ILE A 42 -56.05 -21.97 -12.11
N SER A 43 -55.63 -20.75 -12.42
CA SER A 43 -54.96 -20.43 -13.68
C SER A 43 -53.58 -21.11 -13.72
N PRO A 44 -53.12 -21.59 -14.88
CA PRO A 44 -51.82 -22.22 -14.97
C PRO A 44 -50.72 -21.21 -14.59
N THR A 45 -49.76 -21.64 -13.79
CA THR A 45 -48.62 -20.83 -13.35
C THR A 45 -47.32 -21.46 -13.82
N VAL A 46 -46.31 -20.62 -14.06
CA VAL A 46 -44.95 -21.05 -14.38
C VAL A 46 -43.96 -20.17 -13.61
N ASP A 47 -42.92 -20.80 -13.05
CA ASP A 47 -41.81 -20.12 -12.38
C ASP A 47 -40.52 -20.32 -13.19
N ILE A 48 -39.90 -19.21 -13.59
CA ILE A 48 -38.60 -19.16 -14.26
C ILE A 48 -37.77 -18.08 -13.56
N LYS A 49 -36.61 -18.48 -13.02
CA LYS A 49 -35.69 -17.57 -12.32
C LYS A 49 -34.33 -17.56 -12.99
N PHE A 50 -33.99 -16.44 -13.62
CA PHE A 50 -32.68 -16.25 -14.23
C PHE A 50 -31.62 -15.98 -13.15
N PRO A 51 -30.48 -16.70 -13.13
CA PRO A 51 -29.37 -16.38 -12.25
C PRO A 51 -28.74 -15.05 -12.67
N SER A 52 -28.38 -14.20 -11.70
CA SER A 52 -27.73 -12.92 -12.01
C SER A 52 -26.30 -13.11 -12.54
N GLU A 53 -25.61 -14.15 -12.07
CA GLU A 53 -24.21 -14.43 -12.37
C GLU A 53 -23.96 -15.92 -12.53
N LEU A 54 -23.13 -16.28 -13.51
CA LEU A 54 -22.61 -17.64 -13.72
C LEU A 54 -21.11 -17.59 -14.00
N TRP A 55 -20.40 -18.61 -13.51
CA TRP A 55 -18.97 -18.78 -13.66
C TRP A 55 -18.67 -19.94 -14.61
N SER A 56 -17.73 -19.76 -15.53
CA SER A 56 -17.33 -20.77 -16.52
C SER A 56 -15.95 -21.36 -16.20
N SER A 57 -15.84 -22.69 -16.27
CA SER A 57 -14.57 -23.44 -16.21
C SER A 57 -14.69 -24.73 -17.02
N ARG A 58 -13.72 -25.02 -17.90
CA ARG A 58 -13.61 -26.31 -18.62
C ARG A 58 -14.94 -26.80 -19.23
N ASN A 59 -15.66 -25.92 -19.92
CA ASN A 59 -16.99 -26.15 -20.53
C ASN A 59 -18.15 -26.43 -19.55
N LYS A 60 -17.97 -26.22 -18.25
CA LYS A 60 -19.06 -26.25 -17.25
C LYS A 60 -19.40 -24.85 -16.76
N LEU A 61 -20.65 -24.69 -16.32
CA LEU A 61 -21.14 -23.48 -15.67
C LEU A 61 -21.38 -23.74 -14.18
N PHE A 62 -21.21 -22.70 -13.38
CA PHE A 62 -21.39 -22.75 -11.93
C PHE A 62 -22.12 -21.51 -11.46
N PHE A 63 -22.92 -21.63 -10.41
CA PHE A 63 -23.37 -20.48 -9.63
C PHE A 63 -22.58 -20.42 -8.33
N SER A 64 -22.39 -19.21 -7.84
CA SER A 64 -21.71 -18.96 -6.57
C SER A 64 -22.67 -19.02 -5.39
N GLU A 65 -22.21 -19.65 -4.32
CA GLU A 65 -22.80 -19.54 -2.99
C GLU A 65 -21.82 -18.75 -2.10
N GLY A 66 -22.36 -17.77 -1.35
CA GLY A 66 -21.55 -16.83 -0.56
C GLY A 66 -20.68 -15.91 -1.43
N LEU A 67 -19.40 -15.80 -1.09
CA LEU A 67 -18.33 -15.10 -1.83
C LEU A 67 -17.64 -15.99 -2.87
N GLY A 68 -18.13 -17.22 -3.10
CA GLY A 68 -17.59 -18.15 -4.10
C GLY A 68 -17.61 -17.56 -5.51
N GLY A 69 -16.66 -17.96 -6.36
CA GLY A 69 -16.57 -17.46 -7.74
C GLY A 69 -15.30 -17.84 -8.49
N ILE A 70 -14.18 -18.06 -7.80
CA ILE A 70 -12.88 -18.05 -8.46
C ILE A 70 -12.22 -19.43 -8.66
N GLY A 71 -12.80 -20.55 -8.19
CA GLY A 71 -12.32 -21.89 -8.56
C GLY A 71 -13.01 -23.05 -7.83
N GLU A 72 -12.99 -24.24 -8.43
CA GLU A 72 -13.61 -25.47 -7.89
C GLU A 72 -12.94 -25.98 -6.59
N SER A 73 -11.73 -25.52 -6.28
CA SER A 73 -10.87 -26.06 -5.23
C SER A 73 -10.95 -25.34 -3.87
N PHE A 74 -11.86 -24.39 -3.69
CA PHE A 74 -12.11 -23.72 -2.41
C PHE A 74 -13.41 -24.26 -1.81
N VAL A 75 -13.31 -25.35 -1.06
CA VAL A 75 -14.43 -25.88 -0.29
C VAL A 75 -14.25 -25.42 1.15
N ASP A 76 -14.72 -24.22 1.46
CA ASP A 76 -15.00 -23.84 2.85
C ASP A 76 -16.51 -24.00 3.11
N SER A 77 -16.90 -24.09 4.38
CA SER A 77 -18.24 -24.44 4.84
C SER A 77 -19.37 -23.51 4.34
N GLY A 78 -19.05 -22.29 3.86
CA GLY A 78 -20.03 -21.30 3.37
C GLY A 78 -19.80 -20.69 1.98
N ASN A 79 -18.70 -20.98 1.27
CA ASN A 79 -18.39 -20.41 -0.05
C ASN A 79 -18.10 -21.51 -1.06
N LYS A 80 -18.93 -21.70 -2.09
CA LYS A 80 -18.81 -22.80 -3.05
C LYS A 80 -19.19 -22.40 -4.46
N LEU A 81 -18.59 -23.09 -5.45
CA LEU A 81 -19.09 -23.11 -6.82
C LEU A 81 -19.92 -24.38 -7.01
N ASN A 82 -21.23 -24.21 -7.16
CA ASN A 82 -22.15 -25.31 -7.38
C ASN A 82 -22.39 -25.45 -8.88
N GLN A 83 -22.27 -26.68 -9.41
CA GLN A 83 -22.45 -26.92 -10.84
C GLN A 83 -23.86 -26.52 -11.28
N PHE A 84 -23.93 -25.63 -12.25
CA PHE A 84 -25.17 -25.14 -12.84
C PHE A 84 -25.61 -26.09 -13.95
N SER A 85 -26.83 -26.60 -13.85
CA SER A 85 -27.37 -27.62 -14.77
C SER A 85 -28.43 -27.09 -15.74
N GLY A 86 -28.78 -25.80 -15.64
CA GLY A 86 -29.84 -25.18 -16.45
C GLY A 86 -30.86 -24.42 -15.59
N ILE A 87 -31.72 -23.64 -16.25
CA ILE A 87 -32.79 -22.89 -15.59
C ILE A 87 -34.06 -23.74 -15.66
N VAL A 88 -34.50 -24.26 -14.52
CA VAL A 88 -35.68 -25.13 -14.46
C VAL A 88 -36.95 -24.33 -14.76
N VAL A 89 -37.82 -24.88 -15.61
CA VAL A 89 -39.14 -24.32 -15.95
C VAL A 89 -40.22 -25.15 -15.25
N ASN A 90 -40.71 -24.65 -14.12
CA ASN A 90 -41.72 -25.36 -13.33
C ASN A 90 -43.13 -24.88 -13.65
N VAL A 91 -43.93 -25.72 -14.31
CA VAL A 91 -45.35 -25.44 -14.61
C VAL A 91 -46.24 -26.11 -13.58
N SER A 92 -47.24 -25.39 -13.07
CA SER A 92 -48.27 -25.90 -12.16
C SER A 92 -49.67 -25.64 -12.69
N ASN A 93 -50.60 -26.55 -12.42
CA ASN A 93 -52.03 -26.44 -12.78
C ASN A 93 -52.32 -26.35 -14.30
N GLY A 94 -51.37 -26.79 -15.13
CA GLY A 94 -51.48 -26.79 -16.60
C GLY A 94 -50.33 -27.53 -17.27
N SER A 95 -50.20 -27.34 -18.59
CA SER A 95 -49.12 -27.91 -19.40
C SER A 95 -48.44 -26.83 -20.25
N LEU A 96 -47.14 -27.00 -20.48
CA LEU A 96 -46.38 -26.16 -21.41
C LEU A 96 -46.76 -26.53 -22.85
N GLN A 97 -47.21 -25.56 -23.64
CA GLN A 97 -47.48 -25.75 -25.07
C GLN A 97 -46.31 -25.30 -25.94
N ASN A 98 -45.77 -24.12 -25.63
CA ASN A 98 -44.65 -23.56 -26.35
C ASN A 98 -43.77 -22.73 -25.43
N ILE A 99 -42.48 -22.72 -25.70
CA ILE A 99 -41.51 -21.81 -25.10
C ILE A 99 -40.55 -21.33 -26.17
N SER A 100 -40.41 -20.01 -26.28
CA SER A 100 -39.41 -19.37 -27.12
C SER A 100 -38.48 -18.52 -26.25
N ILE A 101 -37.19 -18.58 -26.56
CA ILE A 101 -36.15 -17.84 -25.84
C ILE A 101 -35.52 -16.87 -26.83
N GLU A 102 -35.61 -15.60 -26.51
CA GLU A 102 -34.99 -14.51 -27.25
C GLU A 102 -33.84 -13.93 -26.42
N SER A 103 -32.75 -13.55 -27.07
CA SER A 103 -31.59 -12.95 -26.42
C SER A 103 -30.98 -11.84 -27.27
N ASP A 104 -30.19 -10.97 -26.64
CA ASP A 104 -29.37 -9.99 -27.35
C ASP A 104 -28.46 -10.66 -28.41
N GLU A 105 -28.09 -9.91 -29.44
CA GLU A 105 -27.29 -10.40 -30.59
C GLU A 105 -25.98 -11.09 -30.18
N LYS A 106 -25.28 -10.51 -29.19
CA LYS A 106 -24.05 -11.08 -28.59
C LYS A 106 -24.23 -12.44 -27.92
N CYS A 107 -25.46 -12.82 -27.61
CA CYS A 107 -25.82 -14.04 -26.91
C CYS A 107 -26.71 -14.97 -27.74
N LYS A 108 -26.86 -14.66 -29.02
CA LYS A 108 -27.67 -15.43 -29.95
C LYS A 108 -27.21 -16.89 -29.98
N ASN A 109 -28.16 -17.81 -29.93
CA ASN A 109 -27.94 -19.28 -29.90
C ASN A 109 -27.29 -19.84 -28.63
N LEU A 110 -27.05 -19.05 -27.57
CA LEU A 110 -26.53 -19.57 -26.31
C LEU A 110 -27.60 -20.33 -25.50
N PHE A 111 -28.88 -20.03 -25.71
CA PHE A 111 -29.96 -20.57 -24.89
C PHE A 111 -30.86 -21.48 -25.71
N SER A 112 -31.17 -22.65 -25.17
CA SER A 112 -32.09 -23.61 -25.78
C SER A 112 -32.96 -24.26 -24.72
N TYR A 113 -34.24 -24.51 -25.01
CA TYR A 113 -35.10 -25.28 -24.13
C TYR A 113 -34.94 -26.78 -24.39
N ASP A 114 -34.67 -27.56 -23.35
CA ASP A 114 -34.72 -29.02 -23.39
C ASP A 114 -36.00 -29.50 -22.71
N ALA A 115 -36.86 -30.16 -23.49
CA ALA A 115 -38.13 -30.71 -23.03
C ALA A 115 -37.95 -31.89 -22.06
N ASN A 116 -36.87 -32.67 -22.18
CA ASN A 116 -36.64 -33.86 -21.35
C ASN A 116 -36.34 -33.47 -19.90
N THR A 117 -35.52 -32.45 -19.71
CA THR A 117 -35.17 -31.92 -18.38
C THR A 117 -36.05 -30.74 -17.97
N SER A 118 -36.99 -30.33 -18.83
CA SER A 118 -37.86 -29.16 -18.64
C SER A 118 -37.06 -27.92 -18.22
N SER A 119 -35.93 -27.68 -18.86
CA SER A 119 -34.96 -26.65 -18.45
C SER A 119 -34.43 -25.87 -19.64
N ILE A 120 -34.13 -24.58 -19.43
CA ILE A 120 -33.37 -23.77 -20.37
C ILE A 120 -31.88 -24.07 -20.16
N LEU A 121 -31.27 -24.70 -21.15
CA LEU A 121 -29.84 -25.01 -21.20
C LEU A 121 -29.06 -23.84 -21.77
N ILE A 122 -27.78 -23.76 -21.37
CA ILE A 122 -26.84 -22.72 -21.83
C ILE A 122 -25.66 -23.42 -22.48
N ASP A 123 -25.41 -23.14 -23.77
CA ASP A 123 -24.20 -23.56 -24.46
C ASP A 123 -23.00 -22.72 -24.00
N ASN A 124 -22.13 -23.32 -23.19
CA ASN A 124 -20.97 -22.64 -22.63
C ASN A 124 -19.78 -22.53 -23.60
N SER A 125 -19.83 -23.17 -24.78
CA SER A 125 -18.69 -23.20 -25.71
C SER A 125 -18.29 -21.83 -26.26
N HIS A 126 -19.24 -20.89 -26.29
CA HIS A 126 -19.05 -19.53 -26.82
C HIS A 126 -19.06 -18.45 -25.73
N VAL A 127 -19.08 -18.83 -24.46
CA VAL A 127 -19.07 -17.89 -23.34
C VAL A 127 -17.68 -17.31 -23.13
N ILE A 128 -17.60 -15.98 -23.07
CA ILE A 128 -16.38 -15.21 -22.82
C ILE A 128 -16.47 -14.46 -21.49
N ASP A 129 -15.32 -14.17 -20.88
CA ASP A 129 -15.25 -13.44 -19.61
C ASP A 129 -15.87 -12.05 -19.72
N GLY A 130 -16.83 -11.74 -18.83
CA GLY A 130 -17.55 -10.48 -18.83
C GLY A 130 -18.70 -10.40 -19.84
N LEU A 131 -19.10 -11.53 -20.46
CA LEU A 131 -20.27 -11.56 -21.33
C LEU A 131 -21.54 -11.32 -20.51
N ASN A 132 -22.30 -10.28 -20.84
CA ASN A 132 -23.61 -10.02 -20.26
C ASN A 132 -24.68 -10.36 -21.29
N CYS A 133 -25.70 -11.14 -20.92
CA CYS A 133 -26.80 -11.51 -21.81
C CYS A 133 -28.14 -11.04 -21.25
N LYS A 134 -28.88 -10.22 -22.00
CA LYS A 134 -30.30 -10.01 -21.75
C LYS A 134 -31.10 -11.05 -22.51
N LEU A 135 -32.12 -11.60 -21.87
CA LEU A 135 -32.97 -12.63 -22.45
C LEU A 135 -34.42 -12.49 -22.00
N SER A 136 -35.31 -12.96 -22.87
CA SER A 136 -36.75 -13.04 -22.67
C SER A 136 -37.22 -14.47 -22.97
N ALA A 137 -37.90 -15.10 -22.02
CA ALA A 137 -38.58 -16.38 -22.22
C ALA A 137 -40.09 -16.14 -22.35
N ASN A 138 -40.62 -16.36 -23.55
CA ASN A 138 -42.05 -16.29 -23.83
C ASN A 138 -42.64 -17.70 -23.76
N VAL A 139 -43.63 -17.89 -22.90
CA VAL A 139 -44.18 -19.18 -22.50
C VAL A 139 -45.69 -19.20 -22.72
N ASP A 140 -46.17 -20.17 -23.49
CA ASP A 140 -47.59 -20.41 -23.70
C ASP A 140 -48.05 -21.61 -22.85
N LEU A 141 -48.96 -21.36 -21.91
CA LEU A 141 -49.50 -22.38 -21.01
C LEU A 141 -50.91 -22.76 -21.40
N LYS A 142 -51.24 -24.06 -21.37
CA LYS A 142 -52.61 -24.56 -21.48
C LYS A 142 -53.15 -24.94 -20.10
N SER A 143 -54.33 -24.43 -19.76
CA SER A 143 -55.01 -24.76 -18.50
C SER A 143 -55.43 -26.24 -18.46
N SER A 144 -55.34 -26.86 -17.29
CA SER A 144 -55.86 -28.23 -17.05
C SER A 144 -57.38 -28.34 -17.10
N LYS A 145 -58.10 -27.21 -17.00
CA LYS A 145 -59.58 -27.15 -16.92
C LYS A 145 -60.23 -26.42 -18.11
N SER A 146 -59.46 -25.87 -19.06
CA SER A 146 -59.99 -25.22 -20.27
C SER A 146 -58.97 -25.20 -21.41
N ASP A 147 -59.42 -25.18 -22.67
CA ASP A 147 -58.54 -25.08 -23.84
C ASP A 147 -57.89 -23.70 -24.06
N LYS A 148 -58.03 -22.77 -23.10
CA LYS A 148 -57.44 -21.43 -23.21
C LYS A 148 -55.92 -21.47 -23.03
N ILE A 149 -55.22 -20.84 -23.96
CA ILE A 149 -53.78 -20.57 -23.88
C ILE A 149 -53.54 -19.26 -23.12
N VAL A 150 -52.64 -19.28 -22.16
CA VAL A 150 -52.25 -18.12 -21.34
C VAL A 150 -50.77 -17.81 -21.59
N PRO A 151 -50.44 -16.72 -22.32
CA PRO A 151 -49.06 -16.33 -22.55
C PRO A 151 -48.46 -15.66 -21.31
N LYS A 152 -47.19 -15.95 -21.02
CA LYS A 152 -46.37 -15.35 -19.97
C LYS A 152 -45.00 -14.99 -20.52
N ASN A 153 -44.45 -13.86 -20.09
CA ASN A 153 -43.11 -13.40 -20.49
C ASN A 153 -42.25 -13.17 -19.25
N PHE A 154 -41.04 -13.71 -19.26
CA PHE A 154 -40.02 -13.55 -18.22
C PHE A 154 -38.78 -12.91 -18.83
N THR A 155 -38.34 -11.79 -18.29
CA THR A 155 -37.12 -11.12 -18.74
C THR A 155 -36.04 -11.20 -17.66
N GLY A 156 -34.78 -11.25 -18.07
CA GLY A 156 -33.65 -11.34 -17.15
C GLY A 156 -32.34 -10.91 -17.78
N SER A 157 -31.30 -10.84 -16.94
CA SER A 157 -29.93 -10.61 -17.38
C SER A 157 -28.99 -11.56 -16.64
N ILE A 158 -28.10 -12.20 -17.38
CA ILE A 158 -27.09 -13.12 -16.85
C ILE A 158 -25.71 -12.56 -17.19
N ASN A 159 -24.88 -12.37 -16.17
CA ASN A 159 -23.46 -12.06 -16.33
C ASN A 159 -22.64 -13.35 -16.28
N PHE A 160 -21.75 -13.54 -17.25
CA PHE A 160 -20.82 -14.65 -17.29
C PHE A 160 -19.41 -14.18 -16.96
N TYR A 161 -18.77 -14.89 -16.03
CA TYR A 161 -17.39 -14.67 -15.64
C TYR A 161 -16.58 -15.95 -15.85
N SER A 162 -15.30 -15.81 -16.16
CA SER A 162 -14.38 -16.94 -16.10
C SER A 162 -13.91 -17.15 -14.67
N THR A 163 -13.87 -18.41 -14.23
CA THR A 163 -13.14 -18.77 -12.99
C THR A 163 -11.66 -18.39 -13.11
N LEU A 164 -10.95 -18.30 -11.98
CA LEU A 164 -9.51 -18.03 -11.99
C LEU A 164 -8.76 -19.11 -12.77
N GLU A 165 -9.19 -20.35 -12.57
CA GLU A 165 -8.68 -21.51 -13.28
C GLU A 165 -8.80 -21.35 -14.80
N GLU A 166 -9.98 -20.99 -15.30
CA GLU A 166 -10.22 -20.76 -16.73
C GLU A 166 -9.39 -19.58 -17.27
N LYS A 167 -9.27 -18.49 -16.50
CA LYS A 167 -8.43 -17.34 -16.86
C LYS A 167 -6.95 -17.70 -16.97
N TYR A 168 -6.42 -18.54 -16.09
CA TYR A 168 -5.03 -18.98 -16.17
C TYR A 168 -4.81 -20.03 -17.25
N ASN A 169 -5.72 -21.01 -17.38
CA ASN A 169 -5.62 -22.05 -18.41
C ASN A 169 -5.58 -21.48 -19.84
N ARG A 170 -6.27 -20.36 -20.09
CA ARG A 170 -6.24 -19.67 -21.38
C ARG A 170 -4.96 -18.88 -21.65
N ASN A 171 -4.27 -18.43 -20.60
CA ASN A 171 -3.23 -17.40 -20.73
C ASN A 171 -1.80 -17.86 -20.36
N ASP A 172 -1.63 -19.00 -19.70
CA ASP A 172 -0.30 -19.47 -19.26
C ASP A 172 -0.16 -21.00 -19.41
N GLU A 173 0.57 -21.43 -20.44
CA GLU A 173 0.82 -22.84 -20.75
C GLU A 173 1.55 -23.59 -19.62
N LYS A 174 2.42 -22.90 -18.90
CA LYS A 174 3.19 -23.48 -17.79
C LYS A 174 2.29 -23.71 -16.59
N ILE A 175 1.46 -22.72 -16.21
CA ILE A 175 0.46 -22.89 -15.15
C ILE A 175 -0.57 -23.94 -15.53
N ARG A 176 -1.05 -23.96 -16.78
CA ARG A 176 -1.96 -24.99 -17.29
C ARG A 176 -1.39 -26.39 -17.13
N SER A 177 -0.12 -26.60 -17.47
CA SER A 177 0.54 -27.90 -17.30
C SER A 177 0.62 -28.33 -15.82
N ILE A 178 0.88 -27.37 -14.93
CA ILE A 178 0.98 -27.59 -13.48
C ILE A 178 -0.40 -27.89 -12.87
N LEU A 179 -1.43 -27.12 -13.21
CA LEU A 179 -2.82 -27.34 -12.73
C LEU A 179 -3.43 -28.64 -13.25
N SER A 180 -2.98 -29.11 -14.42
CA SER A 180 -3.39 -30.40 -14.97
C SER A 180 -2.63 -31.61 -14.38
N SER A 181 -1.61 -31.36 -13.56
CA SER A 181 -0.76 -32.40 -12.98
C SER A 181 -1.23 -32.85 -11.59
N ASN A 182 -0.73 -34.00 -11.10
CA ASN A 182 -1.09 -34.53 -9.79
C ASN A 182 -0.53 -33.66 -8.64
N ASN A 183 -1.02 -33.88 -7.40
CA ASN A 183 -0.59 -33.11 -6.22
C ASN A 183 0.94 -33.12 -6.01
N GLU A 184 1.60 -34.25 -6.31
CA GLU A 184 3.05 -34.40 -6.16
C GLU A 184 3.86 -33.48 -7.10
N SER A 185 3.41 -33.33 -8.34
CA SER A 185 4.01 -32.40 -9.31
C SER A 185 3.85 -30.94 -8.88
N PHE A 186 2.68 -30.58 -8.34
CA PHE A 186 2.45 -29.24 -7.79
C PHE A 186 3.34 -28.97 -6.56
N ASP A 187 3.43 -29.91 -5.62
CA ASP A 187 4.24 -29.74 -4.41
C ASP A 187 5.73 -29.66 -4.75
N ASN A 188 6.21 -30.44 -5.74
CA ASN A 188 7.57 -30.30 -6.28
C ASN A 188 7.79 -28.93 -6.94
N PHE A 189 6.81 -28.38 -7.65
CA PHE A 189 6.88 -27.02 -8.16
C PHE A 189 7.00 -26.00 -7.03
N VAL A 190 6.14 -26.07 -6.01
CA VAL A 190 6.16 -25.17 -4.85
C VAL A 190 7.48 -25.25 -4.09
N LYS A 191 8.03 -26.45 -3.91
CA LYS A 191 9.31 -26.68 -3.25
C LYS A 191 10.45 -25.91 -3.93
N ASN A 192 10.40 -25.81 -5.26
CA ASN A 192 11.38 -25.10 -6.09
C ASN A 192 11.10 -23.61 -6.26
N LEU A 193 9.94 -23.11 -5.80
CA LEU A 193 9.65 -21.69 -5.85
C LEU A 193 10.49 -20.91 -4.82
N LYS A 194 11.06 -19.81 -5.30
CA LYS A 194 11.60 -18.76 -4.46
C LYS A 194 10.48 -17.79 -4.11
N VAL A 195 9.62 -18.21 -3.20
CA VAL A 195 8.72 -17.29 -2.51
C VAL A 195 9.50 -16.70 -1.32
N GLY A 196 9.31 -15.41 -1.09
CA GLY A 196 9.91 -14.72 0.05
C GLY A 196 9.01 -13.58 0.53
N ILE A 197 8.33 -12.90 -0.39
CA ILE A 197 7.39 -11.83 -0.08
C ILE A 197 6.01 -12.20 -0.63
N VAL A 198 5.01 -12.19 0.26
CA VAL A 198 3.60 -12.36 -0.08
C VAL A 198 2.86 -11.08 0.27
N ARG A 199 2.05 -10.57 -0.66
CA ARG A 199 1.25 -9.35 -0.47
C ARG A 199 -0.22 -9.64 -0.69
N VAL A 200 -1.01 -9.43 0.36
CA VAL A 200 -2.46 -9.57 0.40
C VAL A 200 -3.01 -8.20 0.80
N GLN A 201 -3.04 -7.25 -0.13
CA GLN A 201 -3.32 -5.84 0.17
C GLN A 201 -4.68 -5.38 -0.37
N ASN A 202 -5.40 -4.55 0.38
CA ASN A 202 -6.72 -4.00 0.02
C ASN A 202 -7.85 -5.04 0.00
N ASN A 203 -7.83 -6.01 0.93
CA ASN A 203 -8.72 -7.16 0.88
C ASN A 203 -9.44 -7.48 2.18
N ALA A 204 -10.72 -7.82 2.07
CA ALA A 204 -11.43 -8.51 3.15
C ALA A 204 -11.43 -10.00 2.85
N ILE A 205 -10.72 -10.78 3.66
CA ILE A 205 -10.65 -12.24 3.54
C ILE A 205 -11.00 -12.90 4.86
N GLU A 206 -11.61 -14.08 4.76
CA GLU A 206 -11.94 -14.86 5.95
C GLU A 206 -10.67 -15.44 6.58
N ASN A 207 -9.84 -16.13 5.81
CA ASN A 207 -8.58 -16.72 6.24
C ASN A 207 -7.50 -16.59 5.15
N ILE A 208 -6.27 -17.02 5.43
CA ILE A 208 -5.18 -17.11 4.45
C ILE A 208 -4.82 -18.55 4.07
N ASP A 209 -5.76 -19.49 4.17
CA ASP A 209 -5.50 -20.93 3.94
C ASP A 209 -5.08 -21.23 2.50
N PHE A 210 -5.48 -20.39 1.55
CA PHE A 210 -5.01 -20.45 0.17
C PHE A 210 -3.47 -20.33 0.05
N LEU A 211 -2.81 -19.77 1.07
CA LEU A 211 -1.35 -19.66 1.17
C LEU A 211 -0.70 -20.82 1.95
N HIS A 212 -1.48 -21.73 2.54
CA HIS A 212 -0.99 -22.78 3.44
C HIS A 212 0.11 -23.63 2.80
N ARG A 213 -0.01 -23.98 1.51
CA ARG A 213 1.04 -24.75 0.79
C ARG A 213 2.36 -24.00 0.62
N PHE A 214 2.36 -22.67 0.77
CA PHE A 214 3.55 -21.81 0.66
C PHE A 214 4.10 -21.37 2.02
N LYS A 215 3.48 -21.78 3.13
CA LYS A 215 3.77 -21.26 4.49
C LYS A 215 5.25 -21.30 4.88
N GLU A 216 5.98 -22.34 4.46
CA GLU A 216 7.40 -22.50 4.75
C GLU A 216 8.31 -21.56 3.96
N LYS A 217 7.79 -20.95 2.88
CA LYS A 217 8.54 -20.06 1.99
C LYS A 217 8.26 -18.58 2.27
N VAL A 218 7.22 -18.25 3.03
CA VAL A 218 6.88 -16.84 3.29
C VAL A 218 7.79 -16.27 4.36
N ILE A 219 8.57 -15.24 4.01
CA ILE A 219 9.47 -14.51 4.92
C ILE A 219 8.88 -13.14 5.25
N THR A 220 8.25 -12.49 4.29
CA THR A 220 7.53 -11.22 4.46
C THR A 220 6.07 -11.45 4.13
N LEU A 221 5.19 -11.14 5.08
CA LEU A 221 3.75 -11.12 4.89
C LEU A 221 3.25 -9.68 5.00
N ASP A 222 2.63 -9.21 3.94
CA ASP A 222 2.10 -7.86 3.84
C ASP A 222 0.58 -7.93 3.70
N LEU A 223 -0.11 -7.45 4.74
CA LEU A 223 -1.57 -7.41 4.87
C LEU A 223 -2.08 -5.95 4.84
N THR A 224 -1.39 -5.04 4.16
CA THR A 224 -1.78 -3.62 4.15
C THR A 224 -3.23 -3.41 3.72
N ASN A 225 -3.99 -2.65 4.50
CA ASN A 225 -5.40 -2.36 4.24
C ASN A 225 -6.24 -3.63 3.97
N SER A 226 -6.00 -4.67 4.75
CA SER A 226 -6.71 -5.94 4.66
C SER A 226 -7.24 -6.40 6.01
N SER A 227 -8.42 -7.01 6.01
CA SER A 227 -8.97 -7.67 7.19
C SER A 227 -8.92 -9.18 7.00
N VAL A 228 -8.39 -9.89 8.00
CA VAL A 228 -8.46 -11.36 8.11
C VAL A 228 -9.32 -11.70 9.31
N SER A 229 -10.46 -12.35 9.10
CA SER A 229 -11.42 -12.65 10.17
C SER A 229 -10.95 -13.81 11.06
N ASP A 230 -10.46 -14.88 10.45
CA ASP A 230 -9.87 -16.04 11.11
C ASP A 230 -8.34 -15.97 11.10
N LEU A 231 -7.81 -15.53 12.23
CA LEU A 231 -6.38 -15.37 12.47
C LEU A 231 -5.68 -16.69 12.86
N ASN A 232 -6.40 -17.81 12.99
CA ASN A 232 -5.77 -19.09 13.32
C ASN A 232 -4.83 -19.56 12.20
N SER A 233 -5.22 -19.34 10.94
CA SER A 233 -4.42 -19.63 9.75
C SER A 233 -3.03 -18.96 9.78
N LEU A 234 -2.89 -17.78 10.40
CA LEU A 234 -1.61 -17.07 10.52
C LEU A 234 -0.57 -17.83 11.35
N LYS A 235 -0.99 -18.64 12.33
CA LYS A 235 -0.09 -19.41 13.23
C LYS A 235 0.80 -20.40 12.47
N GLU A 236 0.41 -20.73 11.25
CA GLU A 236 1.09 -21.69 10.40
C GLU A 236 2.32 -21.10 9.69
N PHE A 237 2.40 -19.78 9.58
CA PHE A 237 3.43 -19.05 8.83
C PHE A 237 4.66 -18.76 9.69
N LYS A 238 5.24 -19.82 10.27
CA LYS A 238 6.32 -19.76 11.28
C LYS A 238 7.62 -19.11 10.78
N ASN A 239 7.82 -19.04 9.47
CA ASN A 239 9.04 -18.47 8.87
C ASN A 239 8.92 -16.98 8.56
N VAL A 240 7.77 -16.35 8.83
CA VAL A 240 7.59 -14.91 8.64
C VAL A 240 8.50 -14.16 9.60
N LYS A 241 9.37 -13.32 9.03
CA LYS A 241 10.28 -12.40 9.74
C LYS A 241 9.87 -10.94 9.60
N LYS A 242 9.09 -10.60 8.59
CA LYS A 242 8.57 -9.24 8.40
C LYS A 242 7.06 -9.26 8.23
N LEU A 243 6.38 -8.47 9.03
CA LEU A 243 4.93 -8.30 8.98
C LEU A 243 4.58 -6.84 8.68
N VAL A 244 3.76 -6.61 7.66
CA VAL A 244 3.24 -5.29 7.32
C VAL A 244 1.72 -5.30 7.52
N LEU A 245 1.26 -4.48 8.46
CA LEU A 245 -0.14 -4.28 8.85
C LEU A 245 -0.59 -2.84 8.60
N ASP A 246 0.07 -2.10 7.71
CA ASP A 246 -0.25 -0.70 7.45
C ASP A 246 -1.74 -0.51 7.07
N SER A 247 -2.31 0.64 7.45
CA SER A 247 -3.68 1.03 7.14
C SER A 247 -4.75 0.02 7.58
N ASN A 248 -4.52 -0.68 8.70
CA ASN A 248 -5.48 -1.63 9.26
C ASN A 248 -6.06 -1.15 10.59
N ARG A 249 -7.26 -1.65 10.93
CA ARG A 249 -7.87 -1.48 12.26
C ARG A 249 -8.11 -2.82 12.95
N MET A 250 -7.27 -3.82 12.64
CA MET A 250 -7.40 -5.17 13.15
C MET A 250 -7.09 -5.23 14.65
N ASN A 251 -7.59 -6.28 15.32
CA ASN A 251 -7.19 -6.61 16.68
C ASN A 251 -5.72 -7.06 16.68
N LEU A 252 -4.82 -6.10 16.93
CA LEU A 252 -3.37 -6.26 16.85
C LEU A 252 -2.87 -7.44 17.70
N LYS A 253 -3.33 -7.53 18.94
CA LYS A 253 -3.00 -8.62 19.87
C LYS A 253 -3.20 -10.00 19.26
N ASN A 254 -4.33 -10.25 18.59
CA ASN A 254 -4.60 -11.55 18.01
C ASN A 254 -3.63 -11.88 16.86
N VAL A 255 -3.32 -10.89 16.02
CA VAL A 255 -2.36 -11.05 14.91
C VAL A 255 -0.96 -11.33 15.45
N LEU A 256 -0.50 -10.56 16.44
CA LEU A 256 0.84 -10.72 17.01
C LEU A 256 0.98 -12.03 17.80
N ASN A 257 -0.07 -12.49 18.48
CA ASN A 257 -0.08 -13.81 19.11
C ASN A 257 0.08 -14.95 18.10
N ALA A 258 -0.39 -14.76 16.86
CA ALA A 258 -0.20 -15.73 15.80
C ALA A 258 1.19 -15.65 15.14
N LEU A 259 1.77 -14.45 15.05
CA LEU A 259 3.05 -14.16 14.39
C LEU A 259 4.04 -13.48 15.34
N ASN A 260 4.44 -14.17 16.41
CA ASN A 260 5.27 -13.61 17.47
C ASN A 260 6.80 -13.78 17.27
N GLN A 261 7.24 -14.41 16.17
CA GLN A 261 8.67 -14.65 15.87
C GLN A 261 9.23 -13.75 14.76
N ILE A 262 8.60 -12.59 14.57
CA ILE A 262 8.99 -11.59 13.58
C ILE A 262 10.13 -10.70 14.08
N ASP A 263 10.98 -10.25 13.16
CA ASP A 263 12.06 -9.29 13.41
C ASP A 263 11.63 -7.84 13.07
N SER A 264 10.65 -7.68 12.17
CA SER A 264 10.26 -6.39 11.59
C SER A 264 8.73 -6.25 11.53
N LEU A 265 8.21 -5.14 12.07
CA LEU A 265 6.79 -4.79 12.08
C LEU A 265 6.57 -3.39 11.52
N SER A 266 5.68 -3.27 10.54
CA SER A 266 5.13 -1.99 10.06
C SER A 266 3.63 -1.97 10.34
N ILE A 267 3.14 -0.92 11.00
CA ILE A 267 1.72 -0.72 11.32
C ILE A 267 1.33 0.75 11.14
N LYS A 268 1.71 1.32 10.01
CA LYS A 268 1.46 2.73 9.72
C LYS A 268 -0.03 3.04 9.60
N ASN A 269 -0.43 4.28 9.89
CA ASN A 269 -1.79 4.79 9.64
C ASN A 269 -2.92 3.85 10.09
N SER A 270 -2.72 3.13 11.20
CA SER A 270 -3.61 2.08 11.69
C SER A 270 -4.46 2.53 12.87
N GLY A 271 -4.25 3.76 13.34
CA GLY A 271 -5.00 4.34 14.44
C GLY A 271 -4.69 3.69 15.79
N ILE A 272 -3.55 3.02 15.94
CA ILE A 272 -3.13 2.47 17.22
C ILE A 272 -2.87 3.61 18.22
N GLN A 273 -3.21 3.37 19.48
CA GLN A 273 -3.08 4.35 20.57
C GLN A 273 -2.04 3.94 21.61
N SER A 274 -1.53 2.71 21.48
CA SER A 274 -0.57 2.11 22.39
C SER A 274 0.35 1.15 21.63
N ILE A 275 1.62 1.10 22.04
CA ILE A 275 2.60 0.12 21.57
C ILE A 275 2.92 -0.95 22.62
N ARG A 276 2.30 -0.89 23.80
CA ARG A 276 2.45 -1.84 24.90
C ARG A 276 2.31 -3.29 24.46
N GLU A 277 1.27 -3.59 23.69
CA GLU A 277 1.00 -4.96 23.21
C GLU A 277 2.11 -5.48 22.29
N ILE A 278 2.74 -4.61 21.50
CA ILE A 278 3.87 -4.98 20.63
C ILE A 278 5.04 -5.43 21.50
N PHE A 279 5.37 -4.68 22.55
CA PHE A 279 6.45 -5.00 23.47
C PHE A 279 6.18 -6.27 24.27
N ASP A 280 4.97 -6.40 24.84
CA ASP A 280 4.62 -7.51 25.70
C ASP A 280 4.62 -8.86 24.95
N ILE A 281 4.34 -8.85 23.64
CA ILE A 281 4.32 -10.07 22.81
C ILE A 281 5.66 -10.31 22.10
N ILE A 282 6.33 -9.24 21.63
CA ILE A 282 7.52 -9.32 20.78
C ILE A 282 8.62 -8.36 21.30
N PRO A 283 9.18 -8.61 22.49
CA PRO A 283 10.17 -7.71 23.09
C PRO A 283 11.51 -7.68 22.32
N GLU A 284 11.81 -8.72 21.55
CA GLU A 284 13.03 -8.86 20.74
C GLU A 284 12.89 -8.29 19.31
N LEU A 285 11.82 -7.51 19.04
CA LEU A 285 11.61 -6.86 17.75
C LEU A 285 12.81 -5.94 17.42
N LYS A 286 13.27 -5.97 16.17
CA LYS A 286 14.45 -5.21 15.71
C LYS A 286 14.08 -3.99 14.89
N GLU A 287 12.98 -4.04 14.14
CA GLU A 287 12.53 -2.93 13.30
C GLU A 287 11.07 -2.62 13.56
N LEU A 288 10.77 -1.34 13.81
CA LEU A 288 9.41 -0.87 14.07
C LEU A 288 9.10 0.39 13.26
N ASP A 289 8.00 0.35 12.51
CA ASP A 289 7.42 1.52 11.83
C ASP A 289 5.96 1.73 12.29
N ILE A 290 5.75 2.78 13.08
CA ILE A 290 4.43 3.17 13.63
C ILE A 290 3.97 4.53 13.08
N SER A 291 4.52 4.95 11.94
CA SER A 291 4.24 6.27 11.36
C SER A 291 2.75 6.52 11.10
N GLY A 292 2.29 7.75 11.30
CA GLY A 292 0.91 8.16 11.06
C GLY A 292 -0.10 7.68 12.11
N ASN A 293 0.36 7.12 13.24
CA ASN A 293 -0.47 6.80 14.40
C ASN A 293 -0.36 7.94 15.43
N THR A 294 -1.25 8.91 15.29
CA THR A 294 -1.14 10.23 15.94
C THR A 294 -1.53 10.26 17.40
N ASN A 295 -2.09 9.16 17.92
CA ASN A 295 -2.67 9.09 19.27
C ASN A 295 -1.93 8.10 20.18
N ILE A 296 -0.67 7.76 19.84
CA ILE A 296 0.16 6.89 20.68
C ILE A 296 0.58 7.66 21.93
N SER A 297 0.22 7.14 23.10
CA SER A 297 0.45 7.81 24.40
C SER A 297 1.63 7.24 25.20
N ASP A 298 2.15 6.08 24.81
CA ASP A 298 3.09 5.27 25.59
C ASP A 298 4.45 5.07 24.90
N LEU A 299 4.93 6.08 24.17
CA LEU A 299 6.22 6.03 23.46
C LEU A 299 7.41 5.69 24.37
N TYR A 300 7.34 5.99 25.67
CA TYR A 300 8.38 5.65 26.65
C TYR A 300 8.74 4.15 26.68
N ILE A 301 7.84 3.27 26.21
CA ILE A 301 8.08 1.82 26.10
C ILE A 301 9.20 1.52 25.09
N ILE A 302 9.46 2.41 24.12
CA ILE A 302 10.56 2.28 23.16
C ILE A 302 11.92 2.12 23.85
N ASN A 303 12.12 2.71 25.03
CA ASN A 303 13.35 2.52 25.82
C ASN A 303 13.59 1.06 26.25
N ASN A 304 12.56 0.21 26.27
CA ASN A 304 12.68 -1.19 26.67
C ASN A 304 12.99 -2.13 25.49
N PHE A 305 12.77 -1.68 24.25
CA PHE A 305 13.10 -2.49 23.08
C PHE A 305 14.59 -2.41 22.73
N LYS A 306 15.10 -3.45 22.07
CA LYS A 306 16.42 -3.46 21.42
C LYS A 306 16.28 -3.22 19.92
N LEU A 307 15.61 -2.14 19.53
CA LEU A 307 15.42 -1.79 18.12
C LEU A 307 16.74 -1.37 17.47
N ASN A 308 16.95 -1.83 16.25
CA ASN A 308 17.97 -1.32 15.33
C ASN A 308 17.39 -0.20 14.46
N SER A 309 16.11 -0.32 14.05
CA SER A 309 15.44 0.66 13.20
C SER A 309 14.12 1.10 13.80
N LEU A 310 13.91 2.42 13.86
CA LEU A 310 12.67 3.03 14.31
C LEU A 310 12.20 4.12 13.35
N SER A 311 10.96 3.98 12.87
CA SER A 311 10.27 5.00 12.08
C SER A 311 8.98 5.43 12.79
N ILE A 312 8.92 6.71 13.15
CA ILE A 312 7.84 7.35 13.91
C ILE A 312 7.40 8.64 13.24
N ARG A 313 7.16 8.59 11.94
CA ARG A 313 6.84 9.78 11.15
C ARG A 313 5.42 10.23 11.41
N ASN A 314 5.17 11.54 11.49
CA ASN A 314 3.82 12.09 11.66
C ASN A 314 3.02 11.43 12.80
N ILE A 315 3.61 11.39 13.99
CA ILE A 315 2.95 10.92 15.20
C ILE A 315 2.75 12.05 16.23
N TYR A 316 2.89 13.31 15.81
CA TYR A 316 2.81 14.50 16.67
C TYR A 316 3.90 14.56 17.75
N LEU A 317 5.10 14.07 17.41
CA LEU A 317 6.24 14.01 18.32
C LEU A 317 6.67 15.40 18.83
N ASP A 318 6.65 15.61 20.15
CA ASP A 318 7.11 16.84 20.80
C ASP A 318 8.24 16.65 21.83
N SER A 319 8.68 15.41 22.07
CA SER A 319 9.85 15.06 22.89
C SER A 319 10.51 13.81 22.29
N ILE A 320 11.80 13.61 22.54
CA ILE A 320 12.59 12.43 22.15
C ILE A 320 13.10 11.62 23.34
N ARG A 321 12.79 12.00 24.59
CA ARG A 321 13.26 11.32 25.81
C ARG A 321 12.96 9.83 25.88
N PHE A 322 11.98 9.36 25.10
CA PHE A 322 11.70 7.93 24.96
C PHE A 322 12.83 7.13 24.27
N LEU A 323 13.89 7.80 23.80
CA LEU A 323 15.10 7.20 23.22
C LEU A 323 16.32 7.24 24.15
N GLU A 324 16.23 7.85 25.34
CA GLU A 324 17.37 8.14 26.21
C GLU A 324 18.25 6.92 26.50
N ASN A 325 17.64 5.73 26.60
CA ASN A 325 18.33 4.47 26.88
C ASN A 325 18.43 3.54 25.67
N ASN A 326 17.94 3.93 24.49
CA ASN A 326 17.90 3.07 23.31
C ASN A 326 19.18 3.20 22.44
N GLN A 327 20.29 2.71 22.96
CA GLN A 327 21.61 2.82 22.31
C GLN A 327 21.83 1.85 21.13
N ASN A 328 20.86 0.97 20.84
CA ASN A 328 20.95 -0.01 19.74
C ASN A 328 20.48 0.57 18.39
N ILE A 329 19.75 1.68 18.41
CA ILE A 329 19.21 2.29 17.18
C ILE A 329 20.36 2.69 16.26
N THR A 330 20.34 2.12 15.06
CA THR A 330 21.20 2.45 13.94
C THR A 330 20.46 3.29 12.89
N GLU A 331 19.13 3.17 12.80
CA GLU A 331 18.31 3.92 11.85
C GLU A 331 17.13 4.58 12.56
N LEU A 332 17.03 5.91 12.45
CA LEU A 332 15.97 6.70 13.06
C LEU A 332 15.32 7.63 12.04
N ASP A 333 14.01 7.47 11.86
CA ASP A 333 13.18 8.39 11.08
C ASP A 333 12.11 9.02 11.97
N ILE A 334 12.32 10.30 12.30
CA ILE A 334 11.36 11.14 13.04
C ILE A 334 10.79 12.25 12.15
N SER A 335 10.93 12.13 10.83
CA SER A 335 10.44 13.12 9.86
C SER A 335 8.93 13.34 9.98
N ASP A 336 8.44 14.43 9.39
CA ASP A 336 7.01 14.74 9.35
C ASP A 336 6.38 14.95 10.74
N ASN A 337 7.17 15.37 11.74
CA ASN A 337 6.71 15.70 13.09
C ASN A 337 6.89 17.19 13.43
N PRO A 338 6.25 17.70 14.49
CA PRO A 338 6.46 19.06 14.96
C PRO A 338 7.77 19.19 15.75
N LEU A 339 8.92 18.89 15.12
CA LEU A 339 10.22 18.77 15.80
C LEU A 339 10.69 20.06 16.48
N LYS A 340 10.15 21.24 16.10
CA LYS A 340 10.43 22.51 16.76
C LYS A 340 9.95 22.55 18.22
N ARG A 341 8.99 21.69 18.57
CA ARG A 341 8.47 21.55 19.94
C ARG A 341 9.43 20.81 20.86
N ILE A 342 10.39 20.05 20.32
CA ILE A 342 11.40 19.35 21.13
C ILE A 342 12.21 20.40 21.87
N HIS A 343 12.26 20.26 23.20
CA HIS A 343 12.94 21.21 24.05
C HIS A 343 14.46 21.10 23.86
N LYS A 344 15.16 22.24 23.87
CA LYS A 344 16.59 22.27 23.59
C LYS A 344 17.45 21.39 24.50
N SER A 345 17.04 21.21 25.74
CA SER A 345 17.75 20.33 26.70
C SER A 345 17.81 18.87 26.26
N GLU A 346 16.99 18.45 25.30
CA GLU A 346 16.94 17.06 24.82
C GLU A 346 18.03 16.73 23.80
N TYR A 347 18.91 17.68 23.41
CA TYR A 347 20.04 17.38 22.51
C TYR A 347 20.92 16.22 23.00
N GLN A 348 21.03 16.05 24.32
CA GLN A 348 21.80 14.98 24.97
C GLN A 348 21.27 13.59 24.63
N VAL A 349 19.97 13.48 24.35
CA VAL A 349 19.36 12.23 23.88
C VAL A 349 19.90 11.86 22.50
N PHE A 350 19.98 12.81 21.56
CA PHE A 350 20.63 12.53 20.27
C PHE A 350 22.11 12.17 20.43
N ALA A 351 22.84 12.89 21.30
CA ALA A 351 24.25 12.60 21.58
C ALA A 351 24.47 11.23 22.26
N SER A 352 23.47 10.66 22.93
CA SER A 352 23.57 9.31 23.51
C SER A 352 23.46 8.20 22.46
N LEU A 353 22.86 8.47 21.29
CA LEU A 353 22.69 7.53 20.17
C LEU A 353 23.97 7.35 19.34
N LYS A 354 25.06 6.91 19.98
CA LYS A 354 26.38 6.77 19.36
C LYS A 354 26.44 5.77 18.20
N ASN A 355 25.55 4.77 18.20
CA ASN A 355 25.44 3.76 17.14
C ASN A 355 24.59 4.21 15.95
N LEU A 356 23.96 5.38 16.01
CA LEU A 356 23.11 5.88 14.94
C LEU A 356 23.92 6.03 13.65
N GLU A 357 23.50 5.33 12.61
CA GLU A 357 24.10 5.36 11.28
C GLU A 357 23.27 6.19 10.29
N SER A 358 21.94 6.27 10.48
CA SER A 358 21.03 7.04 9.62
C SER A 358 20.02 7.82 10.44
N LEU A 359 19.96 9.14 10.22
CA LEU A 359 19.00 10.05 10.83
C LEU A 359 18.18 10.78 9.76
N ASN A 360 16.86 10.67 9.84
CA ASN A 360 15.92 11.43 9.01
C ASN A 360 15.01 12.32 9.87
N ILE A 361 15.08 13.63 9.62
CA ILE A 361 14.32 14.70 10.29
C ILE A 361 13.59 15.60 9.28
N SER A 362 13.29 15.06 8.10
CA SER A 362 12.69 15.81 6.99
C SER A 362 11.32 16.41 7.35
N ILE A 363 10.97 17.50 6.67
CA ILE A 363 9.71 18.22 6.79
C ILE A 363 8.82 17.87 5.60
N ASN A 364 7.55 17.57 5.88
CA ASN A 364 6.52 17.43 4.87
C ASN A 364 5.61 18.66 4.89
N ARG A 365 5.78 19.57 3.92
CA ARG A 365 5.00 20.82 3.87
C ARG A 365 3.50 20.62 3.62
N LYS A 366 3.06 19.41 3.25
CA LYS A 366 1.62 19.08 3.19
C LYS A 366 1.04 18.83 4.57
N ASN A 367 1.87 18.49 5.55
CA ASN A 367 1.50 18.40 6.95
C ASN A 367 1.79 19.74 7.64
N LEU A 368 0.75 20.50 7.98
CA LEU A 368 0.90 21.82 8.62
C LEU A 368 1.56 21.78 10.00
N LEU A 369 1.64 20.60 10.62
CA LEU A 369 2.29 20.40 11.91
C LEU A 369 3.73 19.94 11.77
N SER A 370 4.17 19.53 10.58
CA SER A 370 5.57 19.19 10.37
C SER A 370 6.40 20.48 10.41
N THR A 371 7.30 20.56 11.39
CA THR A 371 8.20 21.71 11.59
C THR A 371 9.64 21.24 11.67
N PRO A 372 10.62 22.07 11.28
CA PRO A 372 12.05 21.75 11.46
C PRO A 372 12.37 21.49 12.92
N ILE A 373 13.39 20.70 13.17
CA ILE A 373 14.06 20.67 14.48
C ILE A 373 14.74 22.02 14.76
N ASN A 374 14.89 22.39 16.03
CA ASN A 374 15.60 23.61 16.42
C ASN A 374 17.09 23.55 16.04
N ASP A 375 17.60 24.63 15.44
CA ASP A 375 19.01 24.75 15.03
C ASP A 375 20.00 24.54 16.20
N GLU A 376 19.68 25.03 17.41
CA GLU A 376 20.49 24.84 18.63
C GLU A 376 20.66 23.34 18.97
N ILE A 377 19.60 22.53 18.79
CA ILE A 377 19.67 21.08 19.06
C ILE A 377 20.58 20.38 18.05
N LEU A 378 20.44 20.71 16.75
CA LEU A 378 21.29 20.14 15.72
C LEU A 378 22.75 20.55 15.91
N LYS A 379 22.98 21.82 16.22
CA LYS A 379 24.30 22.34 16.53
C LYS A 379 24.95 21.56 17.66
N ASP A 380 24.28 21.43 18.79
CA ASP A 380 24.84 20.73 19.95
C ASP A 380 25.03 19.22 19.69
N TYR A 381 24.12 18.61 18.93
CA TYR A 381 24.27 17.22 18.49
C TYR A 381 25.52 17.01 17.66
N PHE A 382 25.74 17.80 16.60
CA PHE A 382 26.95 17.66 15.79
C PHE A 382 28.21 18.12 16.52
N HIS A 383 28.11 19.13 17.37
CA HIS A 383 29.24 19.59 18.20
C HIS A 383 29.74 18.48 19.14
N SER A 384 28.85 17.58 19.58
CA SER A 384 29.22 16.42 20.40
C SER A 384 30.21 15.46 19.71
N PHE A 385 30.30 15.47 18.37
CA PHE A 385 31.19 14.60 17.60
C PHE A 385 32.66 15.01 17.72
N PHE A 386 32.94 16.29 17.99
CA PHE A 386 34.32 16.76 18.20
C PHE A 386 34.93 16.23 19.51
N TYR A 387 34.09 15.89 20.48
CA TYR A 387 34.53 15.35 21.77
C TYR A 387 34.60 13.82 21.78
N SER A 388 34.11 13.12 20.76
CA SER A 388 34.15 11.66 20.71
C SER A 388 34.24 11.09 19.30
N ASN A 389 35.21 10.21 19.08
CA ASN A 389 35.43 9.56 17.77
C ASN A 389 34.56 8.30 17.55
N ASN A 390 33.56 8.02 18.39
CA ASN A 390 32.77 6.78 18.34
C ASN A 390 31.41 6.89 17.64
N TYR A 391 31.05 8.07 17.12
CA TYR A 391 29.81 8.26 16.39
C TYR A 391 29.84 7.62 15.00
N LYS A 392 28.79 6.87 14.67
CA LYS A 392 28.68 6.09 13.44
C LYS A 392 27.82 6.73 12.35
N LEU A 393 27.39 7.98 12.50
CA LEU A 393 26.43 8.61 11.58
C LEU A 393 27.01 8.67 10.16
N LYS A 394 26.41 7.89 9.26
CA LYS A 394 26.76 7.83 7.82
C LYS A 394 25.78 8.63 6.98
N LYS A 395 24.51 8.71 7.38
CA LYS A 395 23.43 9.29 6.59
C LYS A 395 22.65 10.32 7.40
N PHE A 396 22.60 11.54 6.91
CA PHE A 396 21.79 12.61 7.47
C PHE A 396 20.83 13.17 6.42
N ILE A 397 19.53 13.15 6.74
CA ILE A 397 18.46 13.60 5.85
C ILE A 397 17.61 14.63 6.60
N ALA A 398 17.56 15.84 6.07
CA ALA A 398 16.71 16.92 6.52
C ALA A 398 16.12 17.62 5.31
N ARG A 399 15.32 16.91 4.52
CA ARG A 399 14.66 17.50 3.35
C ARG A 399 13.54 18.43 3.79
N ASN A 400 13.28 19.44 2.98
CA ASN A 400 12.14 20.32 3.10
C ASN A 400 11.56 20.51 1.71
N ASP A 401 10.38 19.91 1.45
CA ASP A 401 9.67 19.97 0.16
C ASP A 401 9.14 21.38 -0.21
N TYR A 402 9.75 22.42 0.33
CA TYR A 402 9.43 23.81 0.06
C TYR A 402 9.78 24.20 -1.38
N LYS A 403 8.79 24.75 -2.09
CA LYS A 403 8.96 25.43 -3.37
C LYS A 403 9.06 26.93 -3.09
N ARG A 404 10.25 27.51 -3.23
CA ARG A 404 10.44 28.97 -3.19
C ARG A 404 9.57 29.61 -4.28
N MET A 405 8.69 30.53 -3.91
CA MET A 405 7.92 31.36 -4.84
C MET A 405 8.47 32.78 -4.79
N THR A 406 8.71 33.40 -5.95
CA THR A 406 9.38 34.72 -6.07
C THR A 406 8.56 35.90 -5.53
N ASN A 407 7.25 35.76 -5.37
CA ASN A 407 6.34 36.87 -5.08
C ASN A 407 5.58 36.73 -3.75
N ASP A 408 5.94 35.77 -2.91
CA ASP A 408 5.14 35.47 -1.74
C ASP A 408 5.69 36.20 -0.51
N TYR A 409 4.87 37.09 0.08
CA TYR A 409 5.12 37.72 1.40
C TYR A 409 5.35 36.67 2.51
N VAL A 410 5.11 35.39 2.22
CA VAL A 410 5.43 34.18 3.00
C VAL A 410 6.94 33.96 3.19
N LEU A 411 7.82 34.72 2.50
CA LEU A 411 9.26 34.83 2.82
C LEU A 411 9.57 35.14 4.31
N ARG A 412 8.57 35.57 5.09
CA ARG A 412 8.70 35.82 6.54
C ARG A 412 8.59 34.60 7.46
N ARG A 413 8.18 33.42 6.98
CA ARG A 413 8.19 32.20 7.82
C ARG A 413 9.44 31.38 7.54
N CYS A 414 10.55 31.77 8.17
CA CYS A 414 11.82 31.02 8.19
C CYS A 414 11.74 29.74 9.04
N ASP A 415 10.70 28.95 8.81
CA ASP A 415 10.49 27.68 9.50
C ASP A 415 11.24 26.57 8.75
N MET A 416 12.56 26.73 8.69
CA MET A 416 13.54 25.84 8.06
C MET A 416 14.72 25.67 9.02
N ILE A 417 15.61 24.73 8.73
CA ILE A 417 16.94 24.72 9.33
C ILE A 417 17.71 25.87 8.69
N ASN A 418 18.14 26.83 9.50
CA ASN A 418 18.77 28.05 9.00
C ASN A 418 20.23 28.12 9.37
N ASN A 419 20.60 27.55 10.51
CA ASN A 419 21.90 27.78 11.10
C ASN A 419 22.61 26.47 11.46
N PHE A 420 23.81 26.31 10.90
CA PHE A 420 24.80 25.28 11.24
C PHE A 420 26.10 25.92 11.78
N ASP A 421 26.00 27.07 12.45
CA ASP A 421 27.14 27.85 12.94
C ASP A 421 28.00 26.96 13.84
N ASN A 422 29.29 26.91 13.51
CA ASN A 422 30.31 26.08 14.16
C ASN A 422 30.10 24.56 14.02
N VAL A 423 29.26 24.11 13.08
CA VAL A 423 29.13 22.69 12.73
C VAL A 423 29.99 22.38 11.51
N TYR A 424 31.21 21.90 11.75
CA TYR A 424 32.12 21.44 10.69
C TYR A 424 31.70 20.05 10.21
N LEU A 425 30.61 19.95 9.42
CA LEU A 425 30.14 18.66 8.86
C LEU A 425 31.24 17.91 8.10
N GLY A 426 32.22 18.63 7.54
CA GLY A 426 33.37 18.03 6.86
C GLY A 426 34.32 17.25 7.77
N ASP A 427 34.34 17.54 9.07
CA ASP A 427 35.20 16.85 10.06
C ASP A 427 34.57 15.55 10.58
N ILE A 428 33.28 15.33 10.31
CA ILE A 428 32.58 14.10 10.71
C ILE A 428 32.98 12.98 9.74
N LYS A 429 34.01 12.21 10.12
CA LYS A 429 34.63 11.22 9.24
C LYS A 429 33.71 10.05 8.83
N SER A 430 32.64 9.80 9.59
CA SER A 430 31.69 8.74 9.31
C SER A 430 30.64 9.12 8.26
N LEU A 431 30.41 10.41 7.97
CA LEU A 431 29.36 10.85 7.04
C LEU A 431 29.67 10.46 5.59
N GLU A 432 28.68 9.82 4.95
CA GLU A 432 28.70 9.35 3.56
C GLU A 432 27.59 9.98 2.71
N TYR A 433 26.45 10.34 3.31
CA TYR A 433 25.26 10.85 2.63
C TYR A 433 24.65 12.02 3.39
N ILE A 434 24.48 13.15 2.71
CA ILE A 434 23.83 14.36 3.27
C ILE A 434 22.73 14.82 2.31
N ASP A 435 21.50 14.98 2.79
CA ASP A 435 20.41 15.58 2.00
C ASP A 435 19.71 16.65 2.82
N ILE A 436 20.03 17.90 2.51
CA ILE A 436 19.50 19.11 3.16
C ILE A 436 18.72 19.95 2.15
N HIS A 437 18.05 19.29 1.20
CA HIS A 437 17.19 19.91 0.18
C HIS A 437 16.19 20.90 0.79
N GLY A 438 16.06 22.07 0.16
CA GLY A 438 15.03 23.07 0.50
C GLY A 438 15.22 23.77 1.85
N GLN A 439 16.42 23.74 2.43
CA GLN A 439 16.71 24.38 3.72
C GLN A 439 17.20 25.84 3.56
N GLY A 440 17.39 26.54 4.68
CA GLY A 440 17.89 27.92 4.72
C GLY A 440 16.86 28.96 4.28
N CYS A 441 16.47 29.86 5.17
CA CYS A 441 15.74 31.06 4.80
C CYS A 441 16.68 32.10 4.18
N SER A 442 16.14 33.19 3.61
CA SER A 442 16.91 34.38 3.21
C SER A 442 16.46 35.52 4.11
N ILE A 443 17.14 35.74 5.23
CA ILE A 443 16.87 36.90 6.10
C ILE A 443 17.99 37.90 5.85
N GLU A 444 17.64 39.11 5.41
CA GLU A 444 18.57 40.24 5.49
C GLU A 444 18.75 40.59 6.97
N ASP A 445 19.97 40.45 7.49
CA ASP A 445 20.31 41.02 8.78
C ASP A 445 20.33 42.56 8.71
N GLU A 446 20.49 43.24 9.86
CA GLU A 446 20.54 44.71 9.94
C GLU A 446 21.69 45.33 9.12
N PHE A 447 22.61 44.50 8.62
CA PHE A 447 23.75 44.89 7.78
C PHE A 447 23.54 44.51 6.29
N GLY A 448 22.35 44.03 5.91
CA GLY A 448 22.02 43.65 4.53
C GLY A 448 22.65 42.33 4.10
N LYS A 449 23.16 41.50 5.03
CA LYS A 449 23.69 40.18 4.71
C LYS A 449 22.53 39.20 4.61
N ILE A 450 22.41 38.54 3.46
CA ILE A 450 21.43 37.49 3.24
C ILE A 450 21.90 36.23 4.00
N GLY A 451 21.37 36.00 5.19
CA GLY A 451 21.56 34.76 5.93
C GLY A 451 20.95 33.60 5.16
N GLY A 452 21.76 32.62 4.77
CA GLY A 452 21.34 31.28 4.31
C GLY A 452 21.77 30.26 5.36
N ILE A 453 21.94 28.99 5.00
CA ILE A 453 22.84 28.13 5.79
C ILE A 453 24.20 28.82 5.82
N THR A 454 24.53 29.40 6.97
CA THR A 454 25.57 30.41 7.16
C THR A 454 26.98 29.86 7.07
N ASN A 455 27.14 28.53 7.08
CA ASN A 455 28.45 27.91 7.14
C ASN A 455 28.53 26.54 6.44
N LEU A 456 28.25 26.50 5.14
CA LEU A 456 28.90 25.49 4.28
C LEU A 456 30.32 25.94 3.90
N SER A 457 30.72 27.15 4.28
CA SER A 457 32.04 27.71 4.01
C SER A 457 33.19 26.99 4.73
N THR A 458 32.93 26.29 5.81
CA THR A 458 33.90 25.40 6.48
C THR A 458 33.95 23.98 5.90
N MET A 459 33.41 23.78 4.69
CA MET A 459 33.47 22.51 3.95
C MET A 459 34.72 22.22 3.08
N PRO A 460 35.89 22.92 3.13
CA PRO A 460 36.98 22.62 2.20
C PRO A 460 37.68 21.28 2.42
N PHE A 461 37.50 20.62 3.57
CA PHE A 461 38.15 19.36 3.88
C PHE A 461 37.18 18.19 3.94
N TRP A 462 36.17 18.14 3.05
CA TRP A 462 35.29 16.99 2.96
C TRP A 462 36.09 15.69 2.92
N ASN A 463 35.94 14.95 4.01
CA ASN A 463 36.56 13.67 4.23
C ASN A 463 36.33 12.75 3.03
N GLY A 464 37.32 11.92 2.70
CA GLY A 464 37.31 11.05 1.52
C GLY A 464 36.18 10.00 1.46
N ASN A 465 35.30 9.95 2.47
CA ASN A 465 34.17 9.00 2.56
C ASN A 465 32.83 9.55 2.08
N LEU A 466 32.66 10.88 1.95
CA LEU A 466 31.40 11.45 1.46
C LEU A 466 31.15 10.97 0.03
N LYS A 467 29.95 10.43 -0.23
CA LYS A 467 29.53 9.85 -1.52
C LYS A 467 28.38 10.60 -2.16
N TYR A 468 27.55 11.27 -1.37
CA TYR A 468 26.37 11.97 -1.84
C TYR A 468 26.09 13.23 -1.03
N ILE A 469 25.82 14.32 -1.71
CA ILE A 469 25.23 15.51 -1.09
C ILE A 469 24.17 16.15 -1.98
N ASN A 470 23.04 16.51 -1.38
CA ASN A 470 21.97 17.26 -2.03
C ASN A 470 21.67 18.55 -1.27
N ILE A 471 21.83 19.67 -1.97
CA ILE A 471 21.53 21.01 -1.48
C ILE A 471 20.57 21.75 -2.44
N SER A 472 19.80 21.02 -3.25
CA SER A 472 18.90 21.70 -4.19
C SER A 472 17.86 22.52 -3.42
N ASN A 473 17.53 23.70 -3.96
CA ASN A 473 16.62 24.67 -3.34
C ASN A 473 17.05 25.20 -1.95
N THR A 474 18.30 24.98 -1.56
CA THR A 474 18.84 25.40 -0.26
C THR A 474 19.59 26.72 -0.38
N ASN A 475 19.19 27.72 0.41
CA ASN A 475 19.87 29.02 0.41
C ASN A 475 21.20 28.86 1.15
N VAL A 476 22.32 28.96 0.44
CA VAL A 476 23.67 28.91 1.00
C VAL A 476 24.28 30.29 0.86
N SER A 477 24.73 30.88 1.97
CA SER A 477 25.21 32.27 1.97
C SER A 477 26.61 32.44 1.38
N THR A 478 27.57 31.56 1.70
CA THR A 478 28.90 31.52 1.08
C THR A 478 29.49 30.11 1.08
N PHE A 479 30.35 29.83 0.09
CA PHE A 479 31.36 28.77 0.13
C PHE A 479 32.72 29.48 0.05
N ASP A 480 33.43 29.57 1.17
CA ASP A 480 34.65 30.39 1.23
C ASP A 480 35.87 29.66 0.64
N TYR A 481 35.75 28.37 0.31
CA TYR A 481 36.86 27.56 -0.18
C TYR A 481 36.48 26.53 -1.27
N PRO A 482 37.42 26.17 -2.18
CA PRO A 482 37.19 25.16 -3.22
C PRO A 482 37.02 23.74 -2.66
N ILE A 483 36.15 22.93 -3.27
CA ILE A 483 36.05 21.49 -2.95
C ILE A 483 37.16 20.77 -3.73
N LEU A 484 38.21 20.34 -3.02
CA LEU A 484 39.44 19.82 -3.65
C LEU A 484 39.34 18.36 -4.13
N ASN A 485 38.29 17.61 -3.75
CA ASN A 485 38.14 16.16 -4.02
C ASN A 485 36.82 15.74 -4.72
N VAL A 486 36.33 16.56 -5.67
CA VAL A 486 35.02 16.35 -6.34
C VAL A 486 34.92 15.12 -7.28
N ARG A 487 35.99 14.32 -7.44
CA ARG A 487 35.99 13.17 -8.37
C ARG A 487 35.29 11.91 -7.83
N LYS A 488 34.90 11.87 -6.55
CA LYS A 488 34.47 10.64 -5.86
C LYS A 488 33.02 10.67 -5.34
N PHE A 489 32.25 11.73 -5.56
CA PHE A 489 30.92 11.84 -4.96
C PHE A 489 29.92 12.63 -5.83
N GLU A 490 28.63 12.30 -5.65
CA GLU A 490 27.50 12.89 -6.35
C GLU A 490 27.07 14.19 -5.64
N PHE A 491 27.05 15.31 -6.38
CA PHE A 491 26.74 16.64 -5.86
C PHE A 491 25.48 17.17 -6.54
N ILE A 492 24.35 17.18 -5.84
CA ILE A 492 23.05 17.55 -6.40
C ILE A 492 22.69 18.99 -6.03
N LEU A 493 22.68 19.84 -7.05
CA LEU A 493 22.26 21.25 -6.98
C LEU A 493 20.83 21.47 -7.50
N ASN A 494 20.32 20.59 -8.36
CA ASN A 494 19.00 20.77 -8.96
C ASN A 494 18.30 19.44 -9.21
N GLU A 495 17.62 18.92 -8.19
CA GLU A 495 16.82 17.69 -8.28
C GLU A 495 15.48 17.87 -9.01
N THR A 496 15.09 19.09 -9.39
CA THR A 496 13.79 19.37 -10.05
C THR A 496 13.93 19.62 -11.56
N PRO A 497 13.17 18.91 -12.43
CA PRO A 497 13.29 19.02 -13.89
C PRO A 497 12.56 20.25 -14.50
N CYS A 498 12.42 21.36 -13.79
CA CYS A 498 11.70 22.54 -14.28
C CYS A 498 12.40 23.86 -13.90
N ASP A 499 13.20 24.37 -14.83
CA ASP A 499 13.35 25.79 -15.23
C ASP A 499 13.55 26.92 -14.21
N LYS A 500 13.79 26.66 -12.91
CA LYS A 500 13.94 27.75 -11.94
C LYS A 500 15.11 27.54 -10.99
N THR A 501 16.12 28.38 -11.20
CA THR A 501 17.37 28.55 -10.43
C THR A 501 17.16 29.19 -9.05
N GLU A 502 15.94 29.15 -8.51
CA GLU A 502 15.46 30.13 -7.52
C GLU A 502 15.77 29.77 -6.06
N GLY A 503 16.62 28.78 -5.80
CA GLY A 503 16.92 28.36 -4.43
C GLY A 503 18.37 28.15 -4.05
N ILE A 504 19.31 28.27 -5.00
CA ILE A 504 20.74 28.33 -4.67
C ILE A 504 21.18 29.77 -4.95
N ASN A 505 21.45 30.53 -3.89
CA ASN A 505 21.99 31.89 -4.01
C ASN A 505 23.51 31.86 -4.26
N MET A 506 23.90 31.19 -5.35
CA MET A 506 25.29 31.04 -5.78
C MET A 506 25.37 31.41 -7.25
N SER A 507 26.27 32.34 -7.57
CA SER A 507 26.53 32.67 -8.98
C SER A 507 27.18 31.49 -9.69
N LYS A 508 26.98 31.42 -11.02
CA LYS A 508 27.71 30.46 -11.86
C LYS A 508 29.23 30.50 -11.63
N SER A 509 29.82 31.70 -11.52
CA SER A 509 31.26 31.86 -11.29
C SER A 509 31.70 31.36 -9.92
N SER A 510 30.91 31.60 -8.86
CA SER A 510 31.16 31.04 -7.53
C SER A 510 31.12 29.51 -7.56
N CYS A 511 30.10 28.91 -8.20
CA CYS A 511 30.01 27.45 -8.36
C CYS A 511 31.21 26.87 -9.10
N GLN A 512 31.62 27.50 -10.22
CA GLN A 512 32.77 27.07 -11.02
C GLN A 512 34.13 27.29 -10.32
N PHE A 513 34.20 28.20 -9.36
CA PHE A 513 35.37 28.36 -8.50
C PHE A 513 35.47 27.21 -7.49
N ILE A 514 34.33 26.78 -6.94
CA ILE A 514 34.25 25.73 -5.92
C ILE A 514 34.43 24.33 -6.53
N ILE A 515 33.78 24.08 -7.67
CA ILE A 515 33.82 22.81 -8.39
C ILE A 515 34.91 22.87 -9.45
N SER A 516 35.95 22.04 -9.32
CA SER A 516 37.02 21.96 -10.31
C SER A 516 36.49 21.63 -11.71
N LYS A 517 37.04 22.26 -12.77
CA LYS A 517 36.81 21.90 -14.19
C LYS A 517 37.00 20.41 -14.51
N LYS A 518 37.77 19.69 -13.69
CA LYS A 518 38.02 18.24 -13.85
C LYS A 518 36.96 17.36 -13.16
N SER A 519 35.96 17.95 -12.53
CA SER A 519 34.86 17.26 -11.85
C SER A 519 33.75 16.88 -12.84
N PRO A 520 33.14 15.68 -12.72
CA PRO A 520 31.92 15.36 -13.47
C PRO A 520 30.75 16.30 -13.13
N ASN A 521 30.78 16.95 -11.95
CA ASN A 521 29.74 17.87 -11.49
C ASN A 521 29.94 19.31 -12.02
N TYR A 522 31.01 19.62 -12.76
CA TYR A 522 31.31 20.98 -13.21
C TYR A 522 30.21 21.59 -14.08
N ASN A 523 29.67 20.79 -15.00
CA ASN A 523 28.61 21.24 -15.92
C ASN A 523 27.30 21.54 -15.20
N MET A 524 27.13 21.10 -13.94
CA MET A 524 25.95 21.45 -13.14
C MET A 524 25.94 22.92 -12.75
N CYS A 525 27.09 23.60 -12.75
CA CYS A 525 27.14 25.05 -12.53
C CYS A 525 26.53 25.85 -13.68
N ASP A 526 26.37 25.26 -14.88
CA ASP A 526 25.84 25.97 -16.04
C ASP A 526 24.34 26.29 -15.90
N VAL A 527 23.64 25.62 -14.99
CA VAL A 527 22.23 25.89 -14.70
C VAL A 527 22.05 27.05 -13.71
N LEU A 528 23.12 27.62 -13.15
CA LEU A 528 23.06 28.77 -12.25
C LEU A 528 23.14 30.06 -13.06
N LYS A 529 22.43 31.10 -12.60
CA LYS A 529 22.40 32.42 -13.26
C LYS A 529 23.66 33.24 -12.97
#